data_AF-A0AA39CCY0-F1
#
_entry.id   AF-A0AA39CCY0-F1
#
_cell.length_a   1.000
_cell.length_b   1.000
_cell.length_c   1.000
_cell.angle_alpha   90.00
_cell.angle_beta   90.00
_cell.angle_gamma   90.00
#
_symmetry.space_group_name_H-M   'P 1'
#
loop_
_entity.id
_entity.type
_entity.pdbx_description
1 polymer ?
#
loop_
_entity_poly.entity_id
_entity_poly.type
_entity_poly.pdbx_seq_one_letter_code
_entity_poly.pdbx_strand_id
1 'polypeptide(L)'
;MDSRNEQNSTTESVTSVAESKINVIDESDLDSKRHAWRARWWSLPEITLPEDQRRAFDNVANWMYDGKIDKIEDSDASVISALKSYQLADKYMMPLLQQAIIQEMKNYLNDFFISPRHVMWAVENLDESSVVRELLIDQFIWELVNNSTDYRVPSDHKRTIRNAKELDNLLTSDSELVVKWFWDMKYMQPDSSAEPARLEGCHYHVHPTWEKCVMK
;
A
#
# COMPACT_ATOMS: atom_id res chain seq x y z
N MET A 1 30.66 -72.37 9.03
CA MET A 1 29.54 -71.44 9.20
C MET A 1 29.27 -71.35 10.68
N ASP A 2 29.57 -70.31 11.43
CA ASP A 2 30.22 -69.02 11.25
C ASP A 2 30.26 -68.45 12.69
N SER A 3 31.38 -67.85 13.10
CA SER A 3 31.47 -66.52 13.73
C SER A 3 30.53 -66.19 14.93
N ARG A 4 30.89 -65.63 16.09
CA ARG A 4 31.95 -64.74 16.63
C ARG A 4 31.69 -64.66 18.16
N ASN A 5 32.68 -64.73 19.04
CA ASN A 5 33.54 -63.65 19.59
C ASN A 5 32.85 -62.76 20.66
N GLU A 6 33.20 -62.91 21.94
CA GLU A 6 34.14 -62.10 22.76
C GLU A 6 33.42 -60.93 23.49
N GLN A 7 33.24 -61.05 24.82
CA GLN A 7 34.12 -60.51 25.88
C GLN A 7 34.08 -58.98 26.01
N ASN A 8 33.32 -58.50 27.00
CA ASN A 8 33.38 -57.13 27.50
C ASN A 8 34.50 -57.03 28.54
N SER A 9 35.55 -56.31 28.20
CA SER A 9 36.63 -55.88 29.10
C SER A 9 36.72 -54.35 29.10
N THR A 10 36.85 -53.84 30.31
CA THR A 10 37.32 -52.52 30.77
C THR A 10 38.23 -51.73 29.81
N THR A 11 37.89 -50.44 29.63
CA THR A 11 38.82 -49.31 29.35
C THR A 11 38.21 -48.05 29.97
N GLU A 12 38.76 -47.55 31.08
CA GLU A 12 39.84 -46.56 31.17
C GLU A 12 39.50 -45.18 30.58
N SER A 13 39.49 -44.21 31.48
CA SER A 13 39.30 -42.79 31.23
C SER A 13 40.54 -42.15 30.63
N VAL A 14 40.45 -41.65 29.39
CA VAL A 14 41.32 -40.58 28.89
C VAL A 14 40.53 -39.76 27.88
N THR A 15 40.27 -38.50 28.18
CA THR A 15 40.12 -37.40 27.20
C THR A 15 40.10 -36.07 27.94
N SER A 16 41.27 -35.67 28.45
CA SER A 16 41.57 -34.31 28.87
C SER A 16 42.31 -33.56 27.75
N VAL A 17 41.65 -33.25 26.63
CA VAL A 17 42.17 -32.28 25.65
C VAL A 17 41.01 -31.64 24.90
N ALA A 18 40.52 -30.51 25.41
CA ALA A 18 39.78 -29.51 24.63
C ALA A 18 39.71 -28.19 25.42
N GLU A 19 40.86 -27.61 25.75
CA GLU A 19 40.92 -26.19 26.12
C GLU A 19 40.66 -25.36 24.85
N SER A 20 39.41 -24.90 24.75
CA SER A 20 39.00 -23.92 23.77
C SER A 20 39.72 -22.61 24.05
N LYS A 21 40.58 -22.18 23.11
CA LYS A 21 41.07 -20.81 23.05
C LYS A 21 39.88 -19.91 22.70
N ILE A 22 39.18 -19.44 23.73
CA ILE A 22 38.26 -18.31 23.60
C ILE A 22 39.15 -17.09 23.36
N ASN A 23 39.21 -16.62 22.11
CA ASN A 23 39.76 -15.31 21.81
C ASN A 23 38.91 -14.29 22.56
N VAL A 24 39.47 -13.74 23.63
CA VAL A 24 38.94 -12.55 24.31
C VAL A 24 38.98 -11.44 23.27
N ILE A 25 37.82 -11.13 22.69
CA ILE A 25 37.68 -9.98 21.81
C ILE A 25 37.85 -8.77 22.71
N ASP A 26 38.91 -8.01 22.48
CA ASP A 26 39.20 -6.77 23.18
C ASP A 26 38.03 -5.79 22.95
N GLU A 27 37.26 -5.51 24.01
CA GLU A 27 36.11 -4.59 23.96
C GLU A 27 36.52 -3.19 23.48
N SER A 28 37.79 -2.80 23.65
CA SER A 28 38.30 -1.51 23.16
C SER A 28 38.38 -1.44 21.62
N ASP A 29 38.63 -2.56 20.94
CA ASP A 29 38.66 -2.66 19.48
C ASP A 29 37.23 -2.68 18.90
N LEU A 30 36.27 -3.26 19.63
CA LEU A 30 34.84 -3.20 19.30
C LEU A 30 34.27 -1.79 19.45
N ASP A 31 34.62 -1.05 20.51
CA ASP A 31 34.16 0.32 20.71
C ASP A 31 34.81 1.29 19.72
N SER A 32 36.11 1.12 19.42
CA SER A 32 36.79 1.91 18.39
C SER A 32 36.16 1.71 17.01
N LYS A 33 35.84 0.46 16.66
CA LYS A 33 35.06 0.15 15.44
C LYS A 33 33.68 0.78 15.50
N ARG A 34 32.91 0.65 16.60
CA ARG A 34 31.57 1.25 16.73
C ARG A 34 31.59 2.78 16.59
N HIS A 35 32.61 3.45 17.10
CA HIS A 35 32.81 4.89 16.92
C HIS A 35 33.16 5.25 15.47
N ALA A 36 34.03 4.46 14.81
CA ALA A 36 34.35 4.64 13.40
C ALA A 36 33.15 4.39 12.47
N TRP A 37 32.32 3.40 12.79
CA TRP A 37 31.05 3.16 12.08
C TRP A 37 30.12 4.35 12.27
N ARG A 38 29.85 4.78 13.51
CA ARG A 38 28.97 5.93 13.79
C ARG A 38 29.42 7.21 13.06
N ALA A 39 30.72 7.54 13.09
CA ALA A 39 31.25 8.73 12.43
C ALA A 39 31.03 8.75 10.90
N ARG A 40 31.00 7.57 10.26
CA ARG A 40 30.82 7.43 8.81
C ARG A 40 29.36 7.60 8.35
N TRP A 41 28.38 7.36 9.23
CA TRP A 41 26.96 7.53 8.91
C TRP A 41 26.51 8.99 9.05
N TRP A 42 27.12 9.78 9.93
CA TRP A 42 26.83 11.22 10.09
C TRP A 42 27.38 12.10 8.96
N SER A 43 28.21 11.54 8.08
CA SER A 43 28.75 12.23 6.90
C SER A 43 28.06 11.83 5.59
N LEU A 44 26.98 11.06 5.65
CA LEU A 44 26.21 10.77 4.43
C LEU A 44 25.52 12.07 3.97
N PRO A 45 25.63 12.42 2.68
CA PRO A 45 24.91 13.56 2.15
C PRO A 45 23.41 13.37 2.40
N GLU A 46 22.76 14.41 2.91
CA GLU A 46 21.31 14.46 3.04
C GLU A 46 20.68 14.21 1.67
N ILE A 47 19.97 13.10 1.54
CA ILE A 47 19.28 12.75 0.29
C ILE A 47 17.97 13.53 0.30
N THR A 48 17.96 14.66 -0.41
CA THR A 48 16.72 15.39 -0.69
C THR A 48 16.04 14.76 -1.90
N LEU A 49 14.81 14.30 -1.73
CA LEU A 49 13.94 13.85 -2.82
C LEU A 49 12.86 14.93 -3.03
N PRO A 50 13.16 16.01 -3.77
CA PRO A 50 12.28 17.19 -3.86
C PRO A 50 10.94 16.87 -4.54
N GLU A 51 10.89 15.80 -5.32
CA GLU A 51 9.69 15.34 -6.03
C GLU A 51 8.68 14.66 -5.09
N ASP A 52 9.15 14.14 -3.95
CA ASP A 52 8.36 13.23 -3.13
C ASP A 52 7.71 14.01 -1.96
N GLN A 53 6.37 13.96 -1.86
CA GLN A 53 5.67 14.64 -0.78
C GLN A 53 5.97 13.99 0.57
N ARG A 54 6.34 14.80 1.57
CA ARG A 54 6.71 14.33 2.91
C ARG A 54 5.73 13.30 3.50
N ARG A 55 4.43 13.58 3.49
CA ARG A 55 3.42 12.65 4.04
C ARG A 55 3.29 11.34 3.26
N ALA A 56 3.47 11.38 1.94
CA ALA A 56 3.46 10.17 1.14
C ALA A 56 4.69 9.30 1.46
N PHE A 57 5.85 9.95 1.62
CA PHE A 57 7.07 9.27 2.05
C PHE A 57 6.96 8.72 3.48
N ASP A 58 6.36 9.47 4.41
CA ASP A 58 6.13 9.01 5.79
C ASP A 58 5.33 7.70 5.80
N ASN A 59 4.30 7.56 4.95
CA ASN A 59 3.55 6.30 4.81
C ASN A 59 4.42 5.14 4.29
N VAL A 60 5.29 5.39 3.31
CA VAL A 60 6.23 4.38 2.79
C VAL A 60 7.20 3.96 3.89
N ALA A 61 7.75 4.92 4.63
CA ALA A 61 8.67 4.67 5.74
C ALA A 61 8.00 3.89 6.87
N ASN A 62 6.82 4.32 7.33
CA ASN A 62 6.04 3.63 8.36
C ASN A 62 5.75 2.19 7.95
N TRP A 63 5.40 1.95 6.68
CA TRP A 63 5.21 0.59 6.19
C TRP A 63 6.49 -0.24 6.20
N MET A 64 7.63 0.32 5.79
CA MET A 64 8.91 -0.40 5.80
C MET A 64 9.37 -0.78 7.21
N TYR A 65 9.13 0.07 8.20
CA TYR A 65 9.56 -0.18 9.57
C TYR A 65 8.56 -1.01 10.38
N ASP A 66 7.27 -0.72 10.25
CA ASP A 66 6.22 -1.28 11.12
C ASP A 66 5.28 -2.26 10.40
N GLY A 67 5.37 -2.37 9.07
CA GLY A 67 4.46 -3.17 8.24
C GLY A 67 3.04 -2.64 8.22
N LYS A 68 2.83 -1.36 8.55
CA LYS A 68 1.51 -0.75 8.76
C LYS A 68 1.33 0.51 7.91
N ILE A 69 0.08 0.78 7.58
CA ILE A 69 -0.36 2.02 6.94
C ILE A 69 -1.32 2.69 7.92
N ASP A 70 -1.24 4.02 8.02
CA ASP A 70 -2.18 4.80 8.80
C ASP A 70 -3.58 4.73 8.19
N LYS A 71 -4.61 4.68 9.04
CA LYS A 71 -6.00 4.69 8.57
C LYS A 71 -6.25 5.97 7.75
N ILE A 72 -6.89 5.82 6.59
CA ILE A 72 -7.31 6.97 5.78
C ILE A 72 -8.48 7.66 6.49
N GLU A 73 -8.26 8.91 6.89
CA GLU A 73 -9.29 9.76 7.51
C GLU A 73 -10.21 10.40 6.45
N ASP A 74 -11.40 10.83 6.88
CA ASP A 74 -12.35 11.61 6.06
C ASP A 74 -11.87 13.05 5.85
N SER A 75 -10.74 13.18 5.16
CA SER A 75 -10.18 14.46 4.75
C SER A 75 -9.50 14.35 3.39
N ASP A 76 -9.66 15.38 2.57
CA ASP A 76 -9.03 15.43 1.24
C ASP A 76 -7.50 15.20 1.33
N ALA A 77 -6.86 15.75 2.36
CA ALA A 77 -5.42 15.62 2.54
C ALA A 77 -4.99 14.18 2.84
N SER A 78 -5.79 13.42 3.59
CA SER A 78 -5.50 12.02 3.91
C SER A 78 -5.64 11.14 2.67
N VAL A 79 -6.75 11.27 1.94
CA VAL A 79 -7.00 10.49 0.71
C VAL A 79 -5.93 10.77 -0.34
N ILE A 80 -5.62 12.04 -0.60
CA ILE A 80 -4.57 12.42 -1.55
C ILE A 80 -3.19 11.96 -1.09
N SER A 81 -2.90 11.96 0.21
CA SER A 81 -1.65 11.42 0.73
C SER A 81 -1.54 9.92 0.46
N ALA A 82 -2.61 9.15 0.68
CA ALA A 82 -2.63 7.71 0.40
C ALA A 82 -2.41 7.42 -1.09
N LEU A 83 -3.05 8.18 -1.99
CA LEU A 83 -2.86 8.02 -3.43
C LEU A 83 -1.43 8.36 -3.89
N LYS A 84 -0.80 9.35 -3.28
CA LYS A 84 0.61 9.66 -3.53
C LYS A 84 1.54 8.59 -2.97
N SER A 85 1.23 8.03 -1.80
CA SER A 85 1.96 6.87 -1.28
C SER A 85 1.88 5.69 -2.24
N TYR A 86 0.73 5.48 -2.88
CA TYR A 86 0.56 4.44 -3.89
C TYR A 86 1.46 4.69 -5.10
N GLN A 87 1.50 5.93 -5.59
CA GLN A 87 2.40 6.33 -6.68
C GLN A 87 3.89 6.14 -6.33
N LEU A 88 4.29 6.44 -5.10
CA LEU A 88 5.65 6.17 -4.62
C LEU A 88 5.93 4.68 -4.51
N ALA A 89 4.98 3.90 -4.00
CA ALA A 89 5.11 2.45 -3.92
C ALA A 89 5.28 1.82 -5.30
N ASP A 90 4.56 2.31 -6.31
CA ASP A 90 4.73 1.92 -7.72
C ASP A 90 6.14 2.25 -8.24
N LYS A 91 6.56 3.51 -8.06
CA LYS A 91 7.90 4.00 -8.42
C LYS A 91 9.02 3.18 -7.78
N TYR A 92 8.83 2.72 -6.56
CA TYR A 92 9.80 1.90 -5.82
C TYR A 92 9.60 0.38 -6.00
N MET A 93 8.67 -0.03 -6.88
CA MET A 93 8.34 -1.44 -7.14
C MET A 93 7.98 -2.22 -5.87
N MET A 94 7.10 -1.65 -5.04
CA MET A 94 6.65 -2.18 -3.76
C MET A 94 5.20 -2.68 -3.84
N PRO A 95 4.92 -3.82 -4.51
CA PRO A 95 3.55 -4.29 -4.76
C PRO A 95 2.78 -4.63 -3.47
N LEU A 96 3.48 -5.09 -2.41
CA LEU A 96 2.84 -5.36 -1.12
C LEU A 96 2.34 -4.08 -0.44
N LEU A 97 3.06 -2.96 -0.61
CA LEU A 97 2.61 -1.66 -0.12
C LEU A 97 1.45 -1.13 -0.98
N GLN A 98 1.54 -1.23 -2.31
CA GLN A 98 0.41 -0.87 -3.20
C GLN A 98 -0.87 -1.62 -2.80
N GLN A 99 -0.76 -2.93 -2.56
CA GLN A 99 -1.87 -3.77 -2.13
C GLN A 99 -2.45 -3.34 -0.78
N ALA A 100 -1.58 -3.05 0.20
CA ALA A 100 -2.02 -2.59 1.52
C ALA A 100 -2.71 -1.22 1.44
N ILE A 101 -2.24 -0.30 0.59
CA ILE A 101 -2.89 1.00 0.36
C ILE A 101 -4.27 0.81 -0.29
N ILE A 102 -4.38 -0.08 -1.28
CA ILE A 102 -5.68 -0.39 -1.90
C ILE A 102 -6.66 -0.94 -0.86
N GLN A 103 -6.21 -1.83 0.03
CA GLN A 103 -7.07 -2.38 1.07
C GLN A 103 -7.57 -1.29 2.03
N GLU A 104 -6.69 -0.38 2.47
CA GLU A 104 -7.12 0.77 3.29
C GLU A 104 -8.02 1.74 2.52
N MET A 105 -7.82 1.91 1.21
CA MET A 105 -8.73 2.69 0.36
C MET A 105 -10.12 2.05 0.30
N LYS A 106 -10.22 0.73 0.13
CA LYS A 106 -11.51 0.01 0.18
C LYS A 106 -12.18 0.16 1.54
N ASN A 107 -11.42 0.07 2.63
CA ASN A 107 -11.94 0.30 3.98
C ASN A 107 -12.52 1.71 4.12
N TYR A 108 -11.81 2.73 3.62
CA TYR A 108 -12.30 4.11 3.58
C TYR A 108 -13.58 4.25 2.76
N LEU A 109 -13.63 3.66 1.55
CA LEU A 109 -14.79 3.76 0.66
C LEU A 109 -16.04 3.05 1.20
N ASN A 110 -15.87 2.04 2.07
CA ASN A 110 -16.99 1.41 2.77
C ASN A 110 -17.66 2.34 3.79
N ASP A 111 -16.90 3.30 4.34
CA ASP A 111 -17.35 4.24 5.37
C ASP A 111 -17.75 5.60 4.78
N PHE A 112 -17.17 5.99 3.63
CA PHE A 112 -17.25 7.36 3.10
C PHE A 112 -17.40 7.42 1.57
N PHE A 113 -18.22 8.36 1.09
CA PHE A 113 -18.37 8.68 -0.33
C PHE A 113 -17.09 9.27 -0.94
N ILE A 114 -16.78 8.89 -2.17
CA ILE A 114 -15.61 9.42 -2.88
C ILE A 114 -15.90 10.80 -3.49
N SER A 115 -15.13 11.82 -3.11
CA SER A 115 -15.28 13.15 -3.74
C SER A 115 -14.86 13.10 -5.23
N PRO A 116 -15.59 13.80 -6.14
CA PRO A 116 -15.19 13.90 -7.55
C PRO A 116 -13.78 14.44 -7.73
N ARG A 117 -13.31 15.32 -6.82
CA ARG A 117 -11.94 15.82 -6.81
C ARG A 117 -10.89 14.72 -6.63
N HIS A 118 -11.17 13.70 -5.82
CA HIS A 118 -10.24 12.57 -5.64
C HIS A 118 -10.14 11.73 -6.92
N VAL A 119 -11.27 11.51 -7.60
CA VAL A 119 -11.31 10.79 -8.88
C VAL A 119 -10.55 11.56 -9.96
N MET A 120 -10.79 12.88 -10.06
CA MET A 120 -10.04 13.74 -10.98
C MET A 120 -8.53 13.69 -10.72
N TRP A 121 -8.13 13.82 -9.44
CA TRP A 121 -6.72 13.73 -9.09
C TRP A 121 -6.12 12.38 -9.51
N ALA A 122 -6.82 11.27 -9.28
CA ALA A 122 -6.37 9.94 -9.67
C ALA A 122 -6.23 9.81 -11.19
N VAL A 123 -7.19 10.34 -11.95
CA VAL A 123 -7.16 10.37 -13.41
C VAL A 123 -5.96 11.16 -13.96
N GLU A 124 -5.67 12.32 -13.36
CA GLU A 124 -4.61 13.22 -13.81
C GLU A 124 -3.20 12.74 -13.43
N ASN A 125 -3.07 11.98 -12.34
CA ASN A 125 -1.76 11.70 -11.72
C ASN A 125 -1.38 10.21 -11.74
N LEU A 126 -2.32 9.29 -11.99
CA LEU A 126 -2.05 7.85 -12.01
C LEU A 126 -2.19 7.28 -13.43
N ASP A 127 -1.38 6.26 -13.72
CA ASP A 127 -1.41 5.54 -14.99
C ASP A 127 -2.82 4.98 -15.30
N GLU A 128 -3.17 4.88 -16.58
CA GLU A 128 -4.47 4.34 -17.01
C GLU A 128 -4.67 2.88 -16.58
N SER A 129 -3.59 2.11 -16.45
CA SER A 129 -3.58 0.74 -15.94
C SER A 129 -3.52 0.64 -14.41
N SER A 130 -3.55 1.78 -13.70
CA SER A 130 -3.49 1.82 -12.25
C SER A 130 -4.76 1.24 -11.63
N VAL A 131 -4.60 0.14 -10.90
CA VAL A 131 -5.70 -0.57 -10.23
C VAL A 131 -6.43 0.31 -9.22
N VAL A 132 -5.72 1.18 -8.48
CA VAL A 132 -6.38 2.12 -7.55
C VAL A 132 -7.16 3.21 -8.29
N ARG A 133 -6.71 3.62 -9.49
CA ARG A 133 -7.46 4.57 -10.33
C ARG A 133 -8.76 3.93 -10.80
N GLU A 134 -8.70 2.69 -11.26
CA GLU A 134 -9.88 1.91 -11.67
C GLU A 134 -10.87 1.75 -10.51
N LEU A 135 -10.40 1.33 -9.32
CA LEU A 135 -11.23 1.24 -8.11
C LEU A 135 -11.98 2.54 -7.80
N LEU A 136 -11.29 3.70 -7.84
CA LEU A 136 -11.92 4.98 -7.53
C LEU A 136 -12.97 5.38 -8.56
N ILE A 137 -12.72 5.10 -9.84
CA ILE A 137 -13.67 5.38 -10.92
C ILE A 137 -14.89 4.48 -10.79
N ASP A 138 -14.69 3.18 -10.61
CA ASP A 138 -15.78 2.21 -10.46
C ASP A 138 -16.65 2.53 -9.25
N GLN A 139 -16.01 2.81 -8.10
CA GLN A 139 -16.73 3.21 -6.90
C GLN A 139 -17.53 4.49 -7.14
N PHE A 140 -16.95 5.49 -7.78
CA PHE A 140 -17.64 6.74 -8.07
C PHE A 140 -18.85 6.55 -8.99
N ILE A 141 -18.70 5.76 -10.06
CA ILE A 141 -19.81 5.41 -10.96
C ILE A 141 -20.91 4.68 -10.20
N TRP A 142 -20.54 3.69 -9.38
CA TRP A 142 -21.48 2.94 -8.56
C TRP A 142 -22.24 3.86 -7.59
N GLU A 143 -21.56 4.80 -6.93
CA GLU A 143 -22.17 5.78 -6.03
C GLU A 143 -23.11 6.73 -6.78
N LEU A 144 -22.77 7.17 -8.00
CA LEU A 144 -23.64 8.01 -8.83
C LEU A 144 -24.93 7.29 -9.27
N VAL A 145 -24.86 5.98 -9.51
CA VAL A 145 -26.00 5.14 -9.90
C VAL A 145 -26.88 4.81 -8.68
N ASN A 146 -26.27 4.36 -7.58
CA ASN A 146 -26.99 3.77 -6.45
C ASN A 146 -27.26 4.76 -5.30
N ASN A 147 -26.45 5.81 -5.14
CA ASN A 147 -26.49 6.73 -3.99
C ASN A 147 -26.41 8.21 -4.43
N SER A 148 -27.27 8.58 -5.38
CA SER A 148 -27.16 9.88 -6.05
C SER A 148 -27.45 11.11 -5.18
N THR A 149 -27.96 10.96 -3.95
CA THR A 149 -28.37 12.08 -3.10
C THR A 149 -27.20 12.97 -2.67
N ASP A 150 -26.02 12.40 -2.43
CA ASP A 150 -24.83 13.16 -2.05
C ASP A 150 -24.15 13.91 -3.20
N TYR A 151 -24.67 13.71 -4.42
CA TYR A 151 -24.16 14.31 -5.64
C TYR A 151 -25.19 15.19 -6.36
N ARG A 152 -26.49 14.91 -6.19
CA ARG A 152 -27.57 15.53 -6.98
C ARG A 152 -28.54 16.38 -6.17
N VAL A 153 -28.63 16.21 -4.85
CA VAL A 153 -29.62 16.93 -4.04
C VAL A 153 -28.93 18.06 -3.28
N PRO A 154 -29.40 19.31 -3.41
CA PRO A 154 -28.97 20.39 -2.53
C PRO A 154 -29.30 20.01 -1.08
N SER A 155 -28.28 19.70 -0.30
CA SER A 155 -28.39 19.58 1.16
C SER A 155 -27.70 20.78 1.79
N ASP A 156 -28.07 21.12 3.03
CA ASP A 156 -27.35 22.14 3.81
C ASP A 156 -25.96 21.67 4.26
N HIS A 157 -25.61 20.41 3.94
CA HIS A 157 -24.34 19.83 4.32
C HIS A 157 -23.23 20.29 3.36
N LYS A 158 -22.20 20.96 3.92
CA LYS A 158 -21.10 21.56 3.16
C LYS A 158 -20.42 20.58 2.19
N ARG A 159 -20.29 19.30 2.56
CA ARG A 159 -19.69 18.26 1.72
C ARG A 159 -20.51 18.00 0.47
N THR A 160 -21.83 17.82 0.60
CA THR A 160 -22.75 17.59 -0.54
C THR A 160 -22.73 18.78 -1.50
N ILE A 161 -22.75 20.02 -0.99
CA ILE A 161 -22.67 21.23 -1.83
C ILE A 161 -21.35 21.25 -2.61
N ARG A 162 -20.23 20.94 -1.95
CA ARG A 162 -18.91 20.86 -2.59
C ARG A 162 -18.89 19.76 -3.67
N ASN A 163 -19.34 18.56 -3.34
CA ASN A 163 -19.34 17.42 -4.25
C ASN A 163 -20.24 17.68 -5.47
N ALA A 164 -21.42 18.27 -5.28
CA ALA A 164 -22.31 18.63 -6.38
C ALA A 164 -21.63 19.65 -7.33
N LYS A 165 -20.95 20.66 -6.78
CA LYS A 165 -20.20 21.64 -7.58
C LYS A 165 -19.01 21.02 -8.31
N GLU A 166 -18.26 20.13 -7.65
CA GLU A 166 -17.13 19.43 -8.26
C GLU A 166 -17.59 18.48 -9.36
N LEU A 167 -18.73 17.79 -9.18
CA LEU A 167 -19.35 16.98 -10.20
C LEU A 167 -19.82 17.83 -11.39
N ASP A 168 -20.43 18.99 -11.15
CA ASP A 168 -20.84 19.89 -12.23
C ASP A 168 -19.64 20.37 -13.07
N ASN A 169 -18.54 20.76 -12.40
CA ASN A 169 -17.30 21.12 -13.08
C ASN A 169 -16.71 19.97 -13.90
N LEU A 170 -16.79 18.75 -13.35
CA LEU A 170 -16.32 17.55 -14.03
C LEU A 170 -17.19 17.24 -15.26
N LEU A 171 -18.51 17.28 -15.13
CA LEU A 171 -19.44 17.00 -16.23
C LEU A 171 -19.41 18.06 -17.34
N THR A 172 -19.02 19.29 -17.01
CA THR A 172 -18.85 20.39 -17.97
C THR A 172 -17.45 20.46 -18.57
N SER A 173 -16.52 19.62 -18.11
CA SER A 173 -15.19 19.50 -18.73
C SER A 173 -15.28 18.79 -20.08
N ASP A 174 -14.52 19.26 -21.07
CA ASP A 174 -14.41 18.64 -22.41
C ASP A 174 -13.48 17.42 -22.36
N SER A 175 -13.86 16.43 -21.54
CA SER A 175 -13.08 15.24 -21.28
C SER A 175 -13.77 14.02 -21.87
N GLU A 176 -13.07 13.28 -22.74
CA GLU A 176 -13.54 11.99 -23.27
C GLU A 176 -13.88 10.99 -22.15
N LEU A 177 -13.27 11.15 -20.97
CA LEU A 177 -13.57 10.34 -19.79
C LEU A 177 -15.00 10.54 -19.28
N VAL A 178 -15.54 11.76 -19.36
CA VAL A 178 -16.92 12.05 -18.95
C VAL A 178 -17.90 11.32 -19.86
N VAL A 179 -17.62 11.27 -21.16
CA VAL A 179 -18.43 10.51 -22.12
C VAL A 179 -18.35 9.01 -21.83
N LYS A 180 -17.16 8.49 -21.55
CA LYS A 180 -16.98 7.09 -21.14
C LYS A 180 -17.80 6.77 -19.88
N TRP A 181 -17.64 7.57 -18.81
CA TRP A 181 -18.36 7.37 -17.55
C TRP A 181 -19.87 7.50 -17.72
N PHE A 182 -20.34 8.38 -18.60
CA PHE A 182 -21.75 8.46 -18.95
C PHE A 182 -22.29 7.14 -19.49
N TRP A 183 -21.55 6.49 -20.39
CA TRP A 183 -21.94 5.19 -20.90
C TRP A 183 -21.85 4.10 -19.84
N ASP A 184 -20.77 4.07 -19.05
CA ASP A 184 -20.60 3.11 -17.96
C ASP A 184 -21.77 3.21 -16.95
N MET A 185 -22.16 4.43 -16.56
CA MET A 185 -23.35 4.69 -15.73
C MET A 185 -24.65 4.21 -16.38
N LYS A 186 -24.82 4.42 -17.69
CA LYS A 186 -26.05 4.05 -18.41
C LYS A 186 -26.24 2.53 -18.51
N TYR A 187 -25.14 1.78 -18.60
CA TYR A 187 -25.16 0.33 -18.74
C TYR A 187 -25.09 -0.40 -17.40
N MET A 188 -24.67 0.27 -16.32
CA MET A 188 -24.71 -0.27 -14.96
C MET A 188 -26.18 -0.33 -14.48
N GLN A 189 -26.64 -1.52 -14.09
CA GLN A 189 -27.98 -1.65 -13.50
C GLN A 189 -27.94 -1.24 -12.03
N PRO A 190 -28.83 -0.32 -11.60
CA PRO A 190 -29.08 -0.07 -10.19
C PRO A 190 -29.50 -1.39 -9.55
N ASP A 191 -28.97 -1.73 -8.37
CA ASP A 191 -29.36 -2.90 -7.56
C ASP A 191 -28.81 -4.28 -7.99
N SER A 192 -28.11 -4.41 -9.12
CA SER A 192 -27.49 -5.69 -9.53
C SER A 192 -25.97 -5.69 -9.51
N SER A 193 -25.34 -4.53 -9.32
CA SER A 193 -23.88 -4.39 -9.31
C SER A 193 -23.36 -4.39 -7.88
N ALA A 194 -22.46 -5.33 -7.58
CA ALA A 194 -21.78 -5.38 -6.30
C ALA A 194 -20.93 -4.11 -6.12
N GLU A 195 -20.97 -3.54 -4.91
CA GLU A 195 -20.22 -2.34 -4.54
C GLU A 195 -18.71 -2.58 -4.70
N PRO A 196 -17.98 -1.77 -5.50
CA PRO A 196 -16.56 -1.97 -5.78
C PRO A 196 -15.69 -2.09 -4.53
N ALA A 197 -15.90 -1.24 -3.52
CA ALA A 197 -15.20 -1.30 -2.24
C ALA A 197 -15.40 -2.62 -1.47
N ARG A 198 -16.50 -3.35 -1.75
CA ARG A 198 -16.85 -4.64 -1.13
C ARG A 198 -16.52 -5.85 -1.98
N LEU A 199 -16.07 -5.65 -3.22
CA LEU A 199 -15.67 -6.77 -4.07
C LEU A 199 -14.51 -7.52 -3.43
N GLU A 200 -14.73 -8.80 -3.13
CA GLU A 200 -13.67 -9.70 -2.69
C GLU A 200 -12.91 -10.29 -3.89
N GLY A 201 -11.79 -10.94 -3.60
CA GLY A 201 -10.96 -11.56 -4.63
C GLY A 201 -10.06 -10.56 -5.37
N CYS A 202 -9.74 -10.89 -6.61
CA CYS A 202 -8.61 -10.30 -7.32
C CYS A 202 -8.90 -8.99 -8.07
N HIS A 203 -10.13 -8.46 -8.00
CA HIS A 203 -10.57 -7.36 -8.86
C HIS A 203 -9.68 -6.13 -8.80
N TYR A 204 -9.20 -5.80 -7.58
CA TYR A 204 -8.33 -4.65 -7.37
C TYR A 204 -7.00 -5.06 -6.73
N HIS A 205 -6.41 -6.18 -7.13
CA HIS A 205 -5.13 -6.64 -6.60
C HIS A 205 -3.96 -6.27 -7.51
N VAL A 206 -2.83 -5.89 -6.89
CA VAL A 206 -1.57 -5.68 -7.61
C VAL A 206 -0.75 -6.96 -7.55
N HIS A 207 -0.37 -7.48 -8.72
CA HIS A 207 0.52 -8.63 -8.83
C HIS A 207 1.90 -8.20 -9.33
N PRO A 208 2.98 -8.78 -8.79
CA PRO A 208 4.23 -8.84 -9.52
C PRO A 208 3.99 -9.45 -10.91
N THR A 209 4.66 -8.96 -11.94
CA THR A 209 4.51 -9.39 -13.35
C THR A 209 4.63 -10.90 -13.59
N TRP A 210 5.15 -11.66 -12.63
CA TRP A 210 5.44 -13.08 -12.73
C TRP A 210 4.51 -13.97 -11.89
N GLU A 211 3.62 -13.38 -11.08
CA GLU A 211 2.74 -14.13 -10.19
C GLU A 211 1.30 -14.11 -10.71
N LYS A 212 0.69 -15.30 -10.75
CA LYS A 212 -0.75 -15.41 -10.95
C LYS A 212 -1.45 -15.18 -9.62
N CYS A 213 -2.61 -14.54 -9.67
CA CYS A 213 -3.43 -14.33 -8.49
C CYS A 213 -3.78 -15.65 -7.80
N VAL A 214 -3.30 -15.82 -6.57
CA VAL A 214 -3.56 -17.01 -5.74
C VAL A 214 -4.55 -16.65 -4.63
N MET A 215 -5.70 -16.07 -4.99
CA MET A 215 -6.75 -15.80 -4.01
C MET A 215 -7.57 -17.09 -3.80
N LYS A 216 -7.68 -17.54 -2.54
CA LYS A 216 -8.60 -18.59 -2.10
C LYS A 216 -9.96 -18.01 -1.77
#